data_AF-A0A1G6Y2A2-F1
#
_entry.id   AF-A0A1G6Y2A2-F1
#
_cell.length_a   1.000
_cell.length_b   1.000
_cell.length_c   1.000
_cell.angle_alpha   90.00
_cell.angle_beta   90.00
_cell.angle_gamma   90.00
#
_symmetry.space_group_name_H-M   'P 1'
#
loop_
_entity.id
_entity.type
_entity.pdbx_description
1 polymer ?
#
loop_
_entity_poly.entity_id
_entity_poly.type
_entity_poly.pdbx_seq_one_letter_code
_entity_poly.pdbx_strand_id
1 'polypeptide(L)'
;MTAPALLLAERGIEVIGIDPAGASLEVARAKPGGDRVRRVHGDVTALPPPRVDPATMTANVARAIIDPEAWRDTLRGAHTVLRSGGRPVSETRDPVRRAWEEWNREESHRVTDVPGVGAVESRGEATEVSGPLVAFRWTYVLGADGQVLTSDSTLRFRERREVEADLDGSGLTVEEVRDAPGRPGRELVFVVRRPRTGGERSGDPTASGGRCHPAKVRTRSRTLSTLITVLTTTAATVVAQRLTRSPMIRLRAVKTSRGTSAKGTPKDSTT
;
A
#
# COMPACT_ATOMS: atom_id res chain seq x y z
N MET A 1 -16.02 -3.87 -7.22
CA MET A 1 -15.04 -3.30 -8.17
C MET A 1 -14.06 -4.38 -8.60
N THR A 2 -13.93 -4.62 -9.89
CA THR A 2 -12.97 -5.59 -10.47
C THR A 2 -11.56 -5.02 -10.40
N ALA A 3 -10.59 -5.81 -9.94
CA ALA A 3 -9.19 -5.36 -9.83
C ALA A 3 -8.57 -5.19 -11.24
N PRO A 4 -7.66 -4.21 -11.45
CA PRO A 4 -7.02 -3.98 -12.76
C PRO A 4 -6.41 -5.24 -13.38
N ALA A 5 -5.79 -6.09 -12.57
CA ALA A 5 -5.22 -7.37 -13.00
C ALA A 5 -6.27 -8.32 -13.63
N LEU A 6 -7.49 -8.36 -13.10
CA LEU A 6 -8.56 -9.19 -13.63
C LEU A 6 -9.09 -8.63 -14.95
N LEU A 7 -9.24 -7.31 -15.06
CA LEU A 7 -9.65 -6.64 -16.31
C LEU A 7 -8.64 -6.86 -17.44
N LEU A 8 -7.34 -6.88 -17.13
CA LEU A 8 -6.29 -7.19 -18.10
C LEU A 8 -6.33 -8.67 -18.51
N ALA A 9 -6.46 -9.57 -17.53
CA ALA A 9 -6.59 -11.01 -17.81
C ALA A 9 -7.86 -11.35 -18.64
N GLU A 10 -8.96 -10.63 -18.42
CA GLU A 10 -10.19 -10.75 -19.23
C GLU A 10 -9.99 -10.38 -20.69
N ARG A 11 -9.02 -9.50 -20.98
CA ARG A 11 -8.64 -9.11 -22.33
C ARG A 11 -7.58 -10.02 -22.94
N GLY A 12 -7.28 -11.16 -22.31
CA GLY A 12 -6.29 -12.13 -22.78
C GLY A 12 -4.83 -11.72 -22.52
N ILE A 13 -4.59 -10.71 -21.68
CA ILE A 13 -3.23 -10.29 -21.31
C ILE A 13 -2.73 -11.20 -20.19
N GLU A 14 -1.51 -11.73 -20.33
CA GLU A 14 -0.86 -12.46 -19.25
C GLU A 14 -0.46 -11.49 -18.12
N VAL A 15 -0.95 -11.74 -16.90
CA VAL A 15 -0.72 -10.86 -15.75
C VAL A 15 -0.01 -11.59 -14.63
N ILE A 16 1.03 -10.94 -14.11
CA ILE A 16 1.72 -11.34 -12.88
C ILE A 16 1.37 -10.33 -11.79
N GLY A 17 0.69 -10.79 -10.74
CA GLY A 17 0.46 -10.03 -9.51
C GLY A 17 1.49 -10.40 -8.44
N ILE A 18 2.08 -9.40 -7.81
CA ILE A 18 3.06 -9.57 -6.74
C ILE A 18 2.50 -8.89 -5.49
N ASP A 19 2.54 -9.59 -4.36
CA ASP A 19 2.14 -9.02 -3.07
C ASP A 19 2.89 -9.74 -1.94
N PRO A 20 3.50 -9.01 -0.98
CA PRO A 20 4.18 -9.62 0.16
C PRO A 20 3.21 -10.15 1.22
N ALA A 21 1.92 -9.82 1.16
CA ALA A 21 0.90 -10.30 2.07
C ALA A 21 0.17 -11.52 1.48
N GLY A 22 0.54 -12.72 1.92
CA GLY A 22 -0.12 -13.96 1.51
C GLY A 22 -1.65 -13.95 1.67
N ALA A 23 -2.19 -13.32 2.72
CA ALA A 23 -3.64 -13.18 2.89
C ALA A 23 -4.31 -12.38 1.77
N SER A 24 -3.66 -11.32 1.27
CA SER A 24 -4.15 -10.55 0.12
C SER A 24 -4.17 -11.39 -1.15
N LEU A 25 -3.17 -12.26 -1.33
CA LEU A 25 -3.10 -13.17 -2.47
C LEU A 25 -4.22 -14.21 -2.45
N GLU A 26 -4.55 -14.76 -1.28
CA GLU A 26 -5.67 -15.70 -1.13
C GLU A 26 -7.01 -15.03 -1.45
N VAL A 27 -7.26 -13.82 -0.93
CA VAL A 27 -8.44 -13.02 -1.28
C VAL A 27 -8.47 -12.73 -2.79
N ALA A 28 -7.34 -12.37 -3.38
CA ALA A 28 -7.25 -12.13 -4.81
C ALA A 28 -7.50 -13.39 -5.63
N ARG A 29 -7.09 -14.57 -5.15
CA ARG A 29 -7.29 -15.88 -5.80
C ARG A 29 -8.75 -16.31 -5.79
N ALA A 30 -9.47 -16.04 -4.71
CA ALA A 30 -10.89 -16.39 -4.57
C ALA A 30 -11.84 -15.54 -5.44
N LYS A 31 -11.36 -14.44 -6.05
CA LYS A 31 -12.20 -13.60 -6.93
C LYS A 31 -12.54 -14.35 -8.22
N PRO A 32 -13.74 -14.15 -8.80
CA PRO A 32 -14.08 -14.68 -10.11
C PRO A 32 -13.02 -14.31 -11.16
N GLY A 33 -12.52 -15.32 -11.88
CA GLY A 33 -11.44 -15.18 -12.85
C GLY A 33 -10.05 -14.94 -12.25
N GLY A 34 -9.91 -15.08 -10.93
CA GLY A 34 -8.65 -14.92 -10.21
C GLY A 34 -7.59 -15.93 -10.63
N ASP A 35 -7.99 -17.15 -10.97
CA ASP A 35 -7.15 -18.21 -11.50
C ASP A 35 -6.35 -17.81 -12.76
N ARG A 36 -6.84 -16.83 -13.53
CA ARG A 36 -6.18 -16.31 -14.75
C ARG A 36 -4.94 -15.43 -14.48
N VAL A 37 -4.70 -15.04 -13.22
CA VAL A 37 -3.56 -14.19 -12.84
C VAL A 37 -2.49 -15.03 -12.16
N ARG A 38 -1.26 -15.01 -12.69
CA ARG A 38 -0.11 -15.61 -12.01
C ARG A 38 0.22 -14.80 -10.76
N ARG A 39 0.36 -15.45 -9.61
CA ARG A 39 0.64 -14.77 -8.33
C ARG A 39 2.02 -15.12 -7.81
N VAL A 40 2.69 -14.13 -7.26
CA VAL A 40 3.99 -14.29 -6.58
C VAL A 40 3.86 -13.69 -5.19
N HIS A 41 4.12 -14.51 -4.17
CA HIS A 41 4.20 -14.08 -2.78
C HIS A 41 5.61 -13.56 -2.51
N GLY A 42 5.73 -12.26 -2.26
CA GLY A 42 7.00 -11.57 -2.09
C GLY A 42 6.97 -10.16 -2.68
N ASP A 43 8.14 -9.63 -3.00
CA ASP A 43 8.30 -8.36 -3.70
C ASP A 43 8.84 -8.59 -5.13
N VAL A 44 9.15 -7.50 -5.83
CA VAL A 44 9.63 -7.56 -7.22
C VAL A 44 10.94 -8.33 -7.40
N THR A 45 11.75 -8.49 -6.33
CA THR A 45 13.00 -9.26 -6.36
C THR A 45 12.77 -10.77 -6.43
N ALA A 46 11.55 -11.24 -6.09
CA ALA A 46 11.16 -12.64 -6.17
C ALA A 46 10.84 -13.10 -7.61
N LEU A 47 10.83 -12.17 -8.58
CA LEU A 47 10.69 -12.54 -9.98
C LEU A 47 12.05 -12.92 -10.57
N PRO A 48 12.24 -14.14 -11.09
CA PRO A 48 13.33 -14.34 -12.04
C PRO A 48 13.10 -13.37 -13.21
N PRO A 49 14.10 -12.92 -13.97
CA PRO A 49 13.84 -12.14 -15.18
C PRO A 49 13.10 -13.01 -16.23
N PRO A 50 11.85 -12.68 -16.57
CA PRO A 50 11.43 -12.48 -17.94
C PRO A 50 11.33 -10.97 -18.20
N ARG A 51 11.14 -10.61 -19.48
CA ARG A 51 10.98 -9.23 -19.92
C ARG A 51 9.47 -8.91 -19.99
N VAL A 52 8.88 -8.24 -19.01
CA VAL A 52 7.48 -7.78 -19.06
C VAL A 52 7.36 -6.47 -19.86
N ASP A 53 6.26 -6.28 -20.59
CA ASP A 53 6.06 -5.12 -21.46
C ASP A 53 5.73 -3.83 -20.66
N PRO A 54 4.63 -3.81 -19.87
CA PRO A 54 4.43 -2.83 -18.81
C PRO A 54 4.57 -3.44 -17.41
N ALA A 55 4.86 -2.59 -16.44
CA ALA A 55 4.66 -2.87 -15.02
C ALA A 55 3.78 -1.77 -14.43
N THR A 56 2.90 -2.10 -13.50
CA THR A 56 2.02 -1.10 -12.87
C THR A 56 2.07 -1.20 -11.36
N MET A 57 2.16 -0.04 -10.70
CA MET A 57 2.07 0.11 -9.26
C MET A 57 0.96 1.11 -8.96
N THR A 58 -0.26 0.59 -8.85
CA THR A 58 -1.51 1.36 -8.74
C THR A 58 -2.04 1.38 -7.31
N ALA A 59 -3.18 2.04 -7.07
CA ALA A 59 -3.85 2.18 -5.78
C ALA A 59 -2.99 2.82 -4.69
N ASN A 60 -2.09 3.73 -5.08
CA ASN A 60 -1.12 4.39 -4.19
C ASN A 60 -0.18 3.44 -3.42
N VAL A 61 0.15 2.27 -3.98
CA VAL A 61 1.08 1.30 -3.36
C VAL A 61 2.43 1.91 -3.01
N ALA A 62 2.92 2.88 -3.80
CA ALA A 62 4.16 3.59 -3.53
C ALA A 62 4.22 4.19 -2.10
N ARG A 63 3.09 4.64 -1.55
CA ARG A 63 3.03 5.20 -0.19
C ARG A 63 3.18 4.16 0.91
N ALA A 64 2.83 2.90 0.64
CA ALA A 64 2.91 1.81 1.61
C ALA A 64 4.35 1.29 1.77
N ILE A 65 5.23 1.57 0.81
CA ILE A 65 6.66 1.29 0.92
C ILE A 65 7.29 2.48 1.64
N ILE A 66 7.35 2.44 2.97
CA ILE A 66 7.81 3.59 3.77
C ILE A 66 9.33 3.70 3.88
N ASP A 67 10.01 2.55 3.78
CA ASP A 67 11.46 2.47 3.87
C ASP A 67 12.11 2.95 2.56
N PRO A 68 13.02 3.94 2.61
CA PRO A 68 13.65 4.49 1.40
C PRO A 68 14.50 3.47 0.62
N GLU A 69 15.12 2.49 1.30
CA GLU A 69 15.94 1.48 0.63
C GLU A 69 15.03 0.46 -0.07
N ALA A 70 14.00 -0.05 0.62
CA ALA A 70 13.00 -0.95 0.04
C ALA A 70 12.29 -0.32 -1.18
N TRP A 71 12.04 1.00 -1.14
CA TRP A 71 11.52 1.75 -2.28
C TRP A 71 12.46 1.72 -3.48
N ARG A 72 13.74 2.02 -3.27
CA ARG A 72 14.75 2.00 -4.34
C ARG A 72 15.00 0.59 -4.86
N ASP A 73 14.99 -0.43 -3.99
CA ASP A 73 15.03 -1.84 -4.40
C ASP A 73 13.84 -2.21 -5.28
N THR A 74 12.65 -1.73 -4.93
CA THR A 74 11.45 -1.92 -5.74
C THR A 74 11.61 -1.32 -7.14
N LEU A 75 12.14 -0.10 -7.24
CA LEU A 75 12.38 0.55 -8.52
C LEU A 75 13.47 -0.15 -9.35
N ARG A 76 14.57 -0.58 -8.72
CA ARG A 76 15.63 -1.38 -9.37
C ARG A 76 15.13 -2.74 -9.86
N GLY A 77 14.31 -3.41 -9.05
CA GLY A 77 13.66 -4.65 -9.43
C GLY A 77 12.72 -4.45 -10.61
N ALA A 78 11.91 -3.38 -10.58
CA ALA A 78 11.04 -3.01 -11.71
C ALA A 78 11.86 -2.79 -12.99
N HIS A 79 12.95 -2.02 -12.93
CA HIS A 79 13.87 -1.84 -14.06
C HIS A 79 14.39 -3.19 -14.60
N THR A 80 14.73 -4.14 -13.72
CA THR A 80 15.29 -5.44 -14.10
C THR A 80 14.29 -6.31 -14.85
N VAL A 81 13.03 -6.33 -14.42
CA VAL A 81 11.98 -7.18 -15.02
C VAL A 81 11.37 -6.60 -16.30
N LEU A 82 11.43 -5.28 -16.51
CA LEU A 82 10.87 -4.63 -17.70
C LEU A 82 11.64 -4.98 -18.98
N ARG A 83 10.97 -5.01 -20.15
CA ARG A 83 11.67 -5.02 -21.45
C ARG A 83 12.46 -3.73 -21.65
N SER A 84 13.51 -3.79 -22.46
CA SER A 84 14.16 -2.61 -23.02
C SER A 84 13.12 -1.76 -23.75
N GLY A 85 12.95 -0.49 -23.37
CA GLY A 85 11.85 0.36 -23.87
C GLY A 85 10.48 0.16 -23.20
N GLY A 86 10.37 -0.74 -22.21
CA GLY A 86 9.13 -0.98 -21.47
C GLY A 86 8.68 0.24 -20.66
N ARG A 87 7.37 0.34 -20.40
CA ARG A 87 6.77 1.55 -19.81
C ARG A 87 6.08 1.26 -18.48
N PRO A 88 6.77 1.41 -17.34
CA PRO A 88 6.12 1.32 -16.05
C PRO A 88 5.22 2.53 -15.78
N VAL A 89 4.13 2.28 -15.06
CA VAL A 89 3.23 3.33 -14.56
C VAL A 89 3.09 3.18 -13.05
N SER A 90 3.36 4.26 -12.32
CA SER A 90 3.20 4.31 -10.87
C SER A 90 2.36 5.52 -10.48
N GLU A 91 1.50 5.37 -9.47
CA GLU A 91 0.76 6.49 -8.89
C GLU A 91 1.07 6.67 -7.41
N THR A 92 1.04 7.93 -6.96
CA THR A 92 1.13 8.30 -5.53
C THR A 92 0.28 9.52 -5.25
N ARG A 93 -0.09 9.72 -3.99
CA ARG A 93 -0.84 10.90 -3.55
C ARG A 93 0.04 12.13 -3.60
N ASP A 94 -0.52 13.24 -4.05
CA ASP A 94 0.16 14.53 -4.02
C ASP A 94 0.25 15.05 -2.56
N PRO A 95 1.46 15.17 -1.98
CA PRO A 95 1.64 15.67 -0.62
C PRO A 95 1.15 17.11 -0.44
N VAL A 96 1.19 17.95 -1.48
CA VAL A 96 0.74 19.35 -1.42
C VAL A 96 -0.73 19.45 -1.05
N ARG A 97 -1.53 18.44 -1.41
CA ARG A 97 -2.95 18.37 -1.08
C ARG A 97 -3.24 18.01 0.36
N ARG A 98 -2.24 17.53 1.11
CA ARG A 98 -2.36 17.19 2.53
C ARG A 98 -3.62 16.37 2.84
N ALA A 99 -3.94 15.41 1.98
CA ALA A 99 -5.20 14.67 2.03
C ALA A 99 -5.43 13.89 3.34
N TRP A 100 -4.41 13.78 4.20
CA TRP A 100 -4.53 13.22 5.54
C TRP A 100 -5.21 14.16 6.54
N GLU A 101 -5.35 15.46 6.25
CA GLU A 101 -6.11 16.39 7.10
C GLU A 101 -7.61 16.07 7.09
N GLU A 102 -8.10 15.48 5.98
CA GLU A 102 -9.45 14.92 5.86
C GLU A 102 -9.62 13.59 6.63
N TRP A 103 -8.53 13.01 7.17
CA TRP A 103 -8.60 11.79 7.97
C TRP A 103 -8.92 12.16 9.41
N ASN A 104 -10.14 12.64 9.61
CA ASN A 104 -10.72 12.92 10.91
C ASN A 104 -12.06 12.20 11.04
N ARG A 105 -12.59 12.12 12.26
CA ARG A 105 -13.81 11.35 12.54
C ARG A 105 -15.01 11.80 11.69
N GLU A 106 -15.16 13.09 11.44
CA GLU A 106 -16.33 13.65 10.76
C GLU A 106 -16.28 13.39 9.26
N GLU A 107 -15.15 13.69 8.61
CA GLU A 107 -15.02 13.60 7.16
C GLU A 107 -14.72 12.19 6.64
N SER A 108 -14.09 11.35 7.47
CA SER A 108 -13.74 9.97 7.08
C SER A 108 -14.84 8.94 7.40
N HIS A 109 -15.86 9.32 8.18
CA HIS A 109 -16.91 8.41 8.57
C HIS A 109 -17.74 7.97 7.36
N ARG A 110 -17.86 6.65 7.20
CA ARG A 110 -18.64 6.05 6.13
C ARG A 110 -19.31 4.78 6.63
N VAL A 111 -20.54 4.55 6.20
CA VAL A 111 -21.21 3.26 6.33
C VAL A 111 -21.26 2.62 4.95
N THR A 112 -20.77 1.38 4.86
CA THR A 112 -20.78 0.60 3.62
C THR A 112 -21.51 -0.70 3.87
N ASP A 113 -22.50 -1.01 3.03
CA ASP A 113 -23.13 -2.33 3.04
C ASP A 113 -22.22 -3.34 2.31
N VAL A 114 -21.81 -4.39 3.02
CA VAL A 114 -20.90 -5.40 2.51
C VAL A 114 -21.69 -6.71 2.29
N PRO A 115 -21.78 -7.21 1.05
CA PRO A 115 -22.50 -8.46 0.76
C PRO A 115 -22.03 -9.62 1.65
N GLY A 116 -22.99 -10.30 2.30
CA GLY A 116 -22.73 -11.43 3.22
C GLY A 116 -22.24 -11.04 4.62
N VAL A 117 -22.00 -9.75 4.88
CA VAL A 117 -21.55 -9.23 6.19
C VAL A 117 -22.56 -8.22 6.77
N GLY A 118 -23.21 -7.44 5.91
CA GLY A 118 -24.11 -6.36 6.28
C GLY A 118 -23.39 -5.02 6.43
N ALA A 119 -24.02 -4.07 7.14
CA ALA A 119 -23.49 -2.73 7.32
C ALA A 119 -22.17 -2.74 8.10
N VAL A 120 -21.16 -2.05 7.57
CA VAL A 120 -19.88 -1.79 8.24
C VAL A 120 -19.66 -0.29 8.31
N GLU A 121 -19.61 0.24 9.53
CA GLU A 121 -19.13 1.59 9.78
C GLU A 121 -17.60 1.59 9.69
N SER A 122 -17.03 2.60 9.05
CA SER A 122 -15.59 2.83 8.98
C SER A 122 -15.28 4.29 9.25
N ARG A 123 -14.24 4.55 10.03
CA ARG A 123 -13.69 5.89 10.26
C ARG A 123 -12.17 5.84 10.31
N GLY A 124 -11.52 6.84 9.73
CA GLY A 124 -10.08 6.99 9.67
C GLY A 124 -9.62 8.23 10.40
N GLU A 125 -8.56 8.12 11.19
CA GLU A 125 -7.95 9.25 11.88
C GLU A 125 -6.44 9.28 11.64
N ALA A 126 -5.90 10.44 11.23
CA ALA A 126 -4.46 10.66 11.28
C ALA A 126 -4.03 10.80 12.76
N THR A 127 -3.05 10.01 13.17
CA THR A 127 -2.59 9.95 14.56
C THR A 127 -1.27 10.69 14.77
N GLU A 128 -0.43 10.76 13.74
CA GLU A 128 0.85 11.46 13.79
C GLU A 128 1.29 11.87 12.39
N VAL A 129 1.88 13.05 12.26
CA VAL A 129 2.55 13.53 11.05
C VAL A 129 3.98 13.89 11.40
N SER A 130 4.94 13.15 10.86
CA SER A 130 6.37 13.36 11.08
C SER A 130 7.09 13.45 9.74
N GLY A 131 7.29 14.67 9.26
CA GLY A 131 7.84 14.93 7.93
C GLY A 131 6.97 14.27 6.85
N PRO A 132 7.53 13.41 5.97
CA PRO A 132 6.77 12.74 4.92
C PRO A 132 5.95 11.54 5.42
N LEU A 133 6.05 11.17 6.70
CA LEU A 133 5.35 10.02 7.25
C LEU A 133 4.07 10.46 7.95
N VAL A 134 2.96 9.81 7.60
CA VAL A 134 1.66 10.00 8.23
C VAL A 134 1.21 8.67 8.80
N ALA A 135 1.15 8.58 10.13
CA ALA A 135 0.52 7.48 10.84
C ALA A 135 -0.99 7.72 10.97
N PHE A 136 -1.77 6.68 10.88
CA PHE A 136 -3.23 6.74 10.94
C PHE A 136 -3.81 5.44 11.49
N ARG A 137 -5.03 5.54 12.01
CA ARG A 137 -5.84 4.41 12.46
C ARG A 137 -7.16 4.39 11.71
N TRP A 138 -7.52 3.23 11.18
CA TRP A 138 -8.91 2.94 10.80
C TRP A 138 -9.60 2.19 11.93
N THR A 139 -10.83 2.58 12.23
CA THR A 139 -11.74 1.82 13.07
C THR A 139 -12.92 1.35 12.23
N TYR A 140 -13.27 0.08 12.38
CA TYR A 140 -14.43 -0.54 11.76
C TYR A 140 -15.40 -1.01 12.83
N VAL A 141 -16.69 -0.75 12.66
CA VAL A 141 -17.76 -1.29 13.50
C VAL A 141 -18.64 -2.16 12.63
N LEU A 142 -18.71 -3.45 12.95
CA LEU A 142 -19.57 -4.40 12.24
C LEU A 142 -21.00 -4.24 12.77
N GLY A 143 -21.95 -3.85 11.92
CA GLY A 143 -23.34 -3.63 12.31
C GLY A 143 -24.05 -4.91 12.78
N ALA A 144 -23.57 -6.08 12.35
CA ALA A 144 -24.16 -7.37 12.69
C ALA A 144 -24.06 -7.72 14.19
N ASP A 145 -22.94 -7.38 14.85
CA ASP A 145 -22.66 -7.75 16.24
C ASP A 145 -22.05 -6.62 17.08
N GLY A 146 -21.92 -5.41 16.50
CA GLY A 146 -21.28 -4.27 17.13
C GLY A 146 -19.77 -4.43 17.34
N GLN A 147 -19.14 -5.46 16.77
CA GLN A 147 -17.71 -5.70 16.97
C GLN A 147 -16.90 -4.54 16.40
N VAL A 148 -15.94 -4.07 17.20
CA VAL A 148 -14.99 -3.02 16.82
C VAL A 148 -13.65 -3.64 16.44
N LEU A 149 -13.15 -3.29 15.27
CA LEU A 149 -11.83 -3.68 14.76
C LEU A 149 -11.02 -2.43 14.44
N THR A 150 -9.72 -2.45 14.73
CA THR A 150 -8.82 -1.33 14.44
C THR A 150 -7.64 -1.76 13.59
N SER A 151 -7.17 -0.86 12.73
CA SER A 151 -6.00 -1.05 11.89
C SER A 151 -5.12 0.20 11.95
N ASP A 152 -3.93 0.07 12.52
CA ASP A 152 -2.92 1.12 12.58
C ASP A 152 -1.91 0.93 11.43
N SER A 153 -1.57 2.02 10.75
CA SER A 153 -0.59 1.99 9.65
C SER A 153 0.09 3.34 9.44
N THR A 154 1.16 3.34 8.68
CA THR A 154 1.91 4.55 8.30
C THR A 154 2.09 4.57 6.78
N LEU A 155 1.86 5.73 6.18
CA LEU A 155 2.10 5.98 4.77
C LEU A 155 3.18 7.05 4.60
N ARG A 156 4.01 6.90 3.58
CA ARG A 156 4.97 7.92 3.16
C ARG A 156 4.41 8.74 1.99
N PHE A 157 4.23 10.02 2.21
CA PHE A 157 3.87 11.00 1.20
C PHE A 157 5.16 11.57 0.60
N ARG A 158 5.50 11.11 -0.60
CA ARG A 158 6.71 11.52 -1.31
C ARG A 158 6.43 12.73 -2.19
N GLU A 159 7.35 13.68 -2.17
CA GLU A 159 7.31 14.83 -3.07
C GLU A 159 7.54 14.40 -4.52
N ARG A 160 6.96 15.16 -5.46
CA ARG A 160 7.14 14.88 -6.89
C ARG A 160 8.62 14.73 -7.27
N ARG A 161 9.44 15.68 -6.82
CA ARG A 161 10.90 15.71 -7.10
C ARG A 161 11.64 14.53 -6.48
N GLU A 162 11.20 14.05 -5.31
CA GLU A 162 11.77 12.86 -4.66
C GLU A 162 11.52 11.62 -5.54
N VAL A 163 10.30 11.46 -6.04
CA VAL A 163 9.93 10.34 -6.91
C VAL A 163 10.68 10.40 -8.25
N GLU A 164 10.77 11.58 -8.87
CA GLU A 164 11.52 11.78 -10.12
C GLU A 164 13.00 11.41 -9.96
N ALA A 165 13.63 11.84 -8.86
CA ALA A 165 15.04 11.54 -8.57
C ALA A 165 15.28 10.04 -8.28
N ASP A 166 14.41 9.39 -7.51
CA ASP A 166 14.54 7.96 -7.21
C ASP A 166 14.32 7.09 -8.47
N LEU A 167 13.42 7.51 -9.37
CA LEU A 167 13.22 6.84 -10.67
C LEU A 167 14.46 6.96 -11.55
N ASP A 168 15.00 8.18 -11.71
CA ASP A 168 16.20 8.43 -12.48
C ASP A 168 17.41 7.64 -11.94
N GLY A 169 17.63 7.68 -10.62
CA GLY A 169 18.66 6.91 -9.93
C GLY A 169 18.50 5.39 -10.03
N SER A 170 17.33 4.90 -10.46
CA SER A 170 17.05 3.49 -10.71
C SER A 170 17.13 3.11 -12.20
N GLY A 171 17.60 4.01 -13.07
CA GLY A 171 17.71 3.80 -14.51
C GLY A 171 16.38 3.86 -15.25
N LEU A 172 15.40 4.58 -14.70
CA LEU A 172 14.08 4.78 -15.27
C LEU A 172 13.86 6.27 -15.61
N THR A 173 13.39 6.57 -16.81
CA THR A 173 13.19 7.95 -17.26
C THR A 173 11.71 8.32 -17.18
N VAL A 174 11.37 9.41 -16.49
CA VAL A 174 10.01 9.96 -16.48
C VAL A 174 9.71 10.59 -17.84
N GLU A 175 8.63 10.15 -18.49
CA GLU A 175 8.15 10.73 -19.76
C GLU A 175 7.06 11.78 -19.51
N GLU A 176 6.18 11.51 -18.55
CA GLU A 176 5.04 12.36 -18.25
C GLU A 176 4.65 12.19 -16.78
N VAL A 177 4.23 13.29 -16.15
CA VAL A 177 3.52 13.26 -14.86
C VAL A 177 2.16 13.91 -15.09
N ARG A 178 1.10 13.13 -14.85
CA ARG A 178 -0.27 13.56 -15.09
C ARG A 178 -1.15 13.29 -13.88
N ASP A 179 -2.35 13.85 -13.93
CA ASP A 179 -3.37 13.66 -12.90
C ASP A 179 -4.08 12.30 -13.08
N ALA A 180 -4.62 11.77 -11.97
CA ALA A 180 -5.40 10.55 -12.00
C ALA A 180 -6.87 10.86 -12.36
N PRO A 181 -7.43 10.29 -13.44
CA PRO A 181 -8.81 10.60 -13.86
C PRO A 181 -9.87 10.33 -12.80
N GLY A 182 -9.65 9.32 -11.95
CA GLY A 182 -10.58 8.93 -10.90
C GLY A 182 -10.54 9.83 -9.66
N ARG A 183 -9.51 10.66 -9.49
CA ARG A 183 -9.34 11.54 -8.33
C ARG A 183 -8.60 12.83 -8.71
N PRO A 184 -9.22 13.70 -9.53
CA PRO A 184 -8.56 14.88 -10.07
C PRO A 184 -7.95 15.76 -8.97
N GLY A 185 -6.71 16.19 -9.22
CA GLY A 185 -5.90 17.05 -8.39
C GLY A 185 -5.32 16.37 -7.16
N ARG A 186 -5.58 15.09 -6.91
CA ARG A 186 -5.18 14.44 -5.66
C ARG A 186 -4.01 13.46 -5.81
N GLU A 187 -3.68 13.04 -7.03
CA GLU A 187 -2.69 12.00 -7.31
C GLU A 187 -1.77 12.41 -8.45
N LEU A 188 -0.52 11.98 -8.35
CA LEU A 188 0.49 12.09 -9.38
C LEU A 188 0.66 10.70 -10.02
N VAL A 189 0.39 10.62 -11.32
CA VAL A 189 0.61 9.43 -12.14
C VAL A 189 1.87 9.64 -12.97
N PHE A 190 2.90 8.85 -12.65
CA PHE A 190 4.18 8.83 -13.35
C PHE A 190 4.10 7.83 -14.48
N VAL A 191 4.18 8.33 -15.72
CA VAL A 191 4.42 7.51 -16.91
C VAL A 191 5.92 7.51 -17.16
N VAL A 192 6.50 6.33 -17.10
CA VAL A 192 7.95 6.14 -17.04
C VAL A 192 8.35 5.20 -18.17
N ARG A 193 9.60 5.30 -18.62
CA ARG A 193 10.20 4.41 -19.62
C ARG A 193 11.51 3.84 -19.10
N ARG A 194 11.72 2.55 -19.30
CA ARG A 194 13.04 1.93 -19.25
C ARG A 194 13.80 2.30 -20.54
N PRO A 195 14.97 2.93 -20.46
CA PRO A 195 15.77 3.24 -21.64
C PRO A 195 16.02 2.02 -22.53
N ARG A 196 16.09 2.24 -23.84
CA ARG A 196 16.46 1.16 -24.76
C ARG A 196 17.95 0.89 -24.58
N THR A 197 18.32 -0.33 -24.23
CA THR A 197 19.69 -0.82 -24.38
C THR A 197 20.06 -0.76 -25.86
N GLY A 198 20.96 0.16 -26.23
CA GLY A 198 21.45 0.27 -27.60
C GLY A 198 22.23 -0.98 -27.99
N GLY A 199 22.04 -1.45 -29.23
CA GLY A 199 23.13 -2.10 -29.96
C GLY A 199 24.30 -1.12 -30.06
N GLU A 200 25.51 -1.66 -30.03
CA GLU A 200 26.82 -0.98 -29.98
C GLU A 200 26.79 0.48 -30.47
N ARG A 201 27.06 1.41 -29.55
CA ARG A 201 27.83 2.60 -29.91
C ARG A 201 29.25 2.35 -29.41
N SER A 202 30.17 2.17 -30.36
CA SER A 202 31.61 2.26 -30.11
C SER A 202 31.94 3.63 -29.53
N GLY A 203 32.55 3.66 -28.36
CA GLY A 203 33.01 4.89 -27.71
C GLY A 203 33.74 4.55 -26.42
N ASP A 204 35.07 4.64 -26.49
CA ASP A 204 36.11 4.28 -25.53
C ASP A 204 35.97 4.97 -24.14
N PRO A 205 36.47 4.37 -23.03
CA PRO A 205 36.21 4.83 -21.67
C PRO A 205 37.30 5.78 -21.17
N THR A 206 36.92 6.80 -20.40
CA THR A 206 37.84 7.43 -19.44
C THR A 206 37.22 7.46 -18.06
N ALA A 207 37.98 6.92 -17.11
CA ALA A 207 37.63 6.76 -15.71
C ALA A 207 38.21 7.90 -14.86
N SER A 208 37.44 8.34 -13.86
CA SER A 208 37.90 8.80 -12.54
C SER A 208 36.64 8.94 -11.68
N GLY A 209 36.54 8.58 -10.41
CA GLY A 209 37.53 8.34 -9.36
C GLY A 209 36.98 9.04 -8.12
N GLY A 210 36.34 8.32 -7.20
CA GLY A 210 35.78 8.91 -5.98
C GLY A 210 35.22 7.87 -5.02
N ARG A 211 36.05 7.41 -4.08
CA ARG A 211 35.62 6.59 -2.95
C ARG A 211 34.98 7.50 -1.90
N CYS A 212 33.82 7.11 -1.37
CA CYS A 212 33.30 7.62 -0.11
C CYS A 212 32.85 6.45 0.77
N HIS A 213 33.31 6.43 2.02
CA HIS A 213 33.02 5.39 3.00
C HIS A 213 31.61 5.57 3.58
N PRO A 214 30.82 4.50 3.82
CA PRO A 214 29.48 4.65 4.39
C PRO A 214 29.51 4.79 5.92
N ALA A 215 28.77 5.77 6.44
CA ALA A 215 28.39 5.82 7.84
C ALA A 215 27.31 4.76 8.13
N LYS A 216 27.58 3.87 9.08
CA LYS A 216 26.62 2.83 9.53
C LYS A 216 25.51 3.47 10.36
N VAL A 217 24.31 3.55 9.80
CA VAL A 217 23.07 3.75 10.58
C VAL A 217 22.36 2.41 10.66
N ARG A 218 22.24 1.85 11.86
CA ARG A 218 21.43 0.66 12.13
C ARG A 218 19.97 1.09 12.26
N THR A 219 19.13 0.75 11.28
CA THR A 219 17.68 0.79 11.46
C THR A 219 17.18 -0.63 11.71
N ARG A 220 16.46 -0.81 12.83
CA ARG A 220 15.83 -2.08 13.19
C ARG A 220 14.63 -2.30 12.26
N SER A 221 14.78 -3.19 11.29
CA SER A 221 13.68 -3.70 10.47
C SER A 221 12.65 -4.38 11.38
N ARG A 222 11.50 -3.73 11.56
CA ARG A 222 10.26 -4.42 11.91
C ARG A 222 9.56 -4.69 10.59
N THR A 223 9.35 -5.96 10.28
CA THR A 223 8.67 -6.44 9.08
C THR A 223 7.31 -5.76 8.97
N LEU A 224 7.12 -4.90 7.97
CA LEU A 224 5.90 -4.15 7.74
C LEU A 224 5.09 -4.80 6.61
N SER A 225 3.83 -5.10 6.92
CA SER A 225 2.83 -5.64 6.01
C SER A 225 2.40 -4.57 5.00
N THR A 226 2.67 -4.78 3.71
CA THR A 226 2.13 -3.91 2.65
C THR A 226 0.65 -4.23 2.45
N LEU A 227 -0.24 -3.36 2.94
CA LEU A 227 -1.67 -3.46 2.67
C LEU A 227 -1.96 -2.94 1.26
N ILE A 228 -1.96 -3.84 0.27
CA ILE A 228 -2.54 -3.57 -1.05
C ILE A 228 -4.03 -3.92 -0.98
N THR A 229 -4.90 -2.98 -0.60
CA THR A 229 -6.25 -2.94 -1.18
C THR A 229 -6.89 -1.55 -1.09
N VAL A 230 -7.51 -1.16 -2.22
CA VAL A 230 -8.41 -0.01 -2.36
C VAL A 230 -9.44 0.02 -1.23
N LEU A 231 -9.72 1.24 -0.75
CA LEU A 231 -10.51 1.68 0.41
C LEU A 231 -11.97 1.16 0.54
N THR A 232 -12.34 0.08 -0.14
CA THR A 232 -13.65 -0.58 -0.05
C THR A 232 -13.57 -2.09 0.18
N THR A 233 -12.38 -2.70 0.22
CA THR A 233 -12.22 -4.14 0.51
C THR A 233 -11.59 -4.42 1.87
N THR A 234 -11.09 -3.41 2.60
CA THR A 234 -10.46 -3.63 3.92
C THR A 234 -11.42 -4.27 4.91
N ALA A 235 -12.72 -3.91 4.88
CA ALA A 235 -13.74 -4.57 5.67
C ALA A 235 -13.85 -6.07 5.32
N ALA A 236 -13.88 -6.43 4.03
CA ALA A 236 -13.98 -7.82 3.60
C ALA A 236 -12.72 -8.64 3.91
N THR A 237 -11.51 -8.07 3.81
CA THR A 237 -10.25 -8.78 4.14
C THR A 237 -10.08 -8.96 5.66
N VAL A 238 -10.40 -7.92 6.44
CA VAL A 238 -10.39 -7.98 7.92
C VAL A 238 -11.48 -8.94 8.42
N VAL A 239 -12.64 -9.01 7.76
CA VAL A 239 -13.71 -9.98 8.07
C VAL A 239 -13.38 -11.39 7.56
N ALA A 240 -12.72 -11.54 6.40
CA ALA A 240 -12.25 -12.84 5.89
C ALA A 240 -11.17 -13.46 6.80
N GLN A 241 -10.34 -12.64 7.44
CA GLN A 241 -9.42 -13.08 8.49
C GLN A 241 -10.17 -13.62 9.73
N ARG A 242 -11.40 -13.18 10.00
CA ARG A 242 -12.26 -13.68 11.09
C ARG A 242 -12.96 -15.00 10.74
N LEU A 243 -13.34 -15.21 9.48
CA LEU A 243 -14.04 -16.43 9.05
C LEU A 243 -13.12 -17.65 8.84
N THR A 244 -11.80 -17.47 8.83
CA THR A 244 -10.83 -18.56 8.60
C THR A 244 -10.12 -19.04 9.87
N ARG A 245 -10.40 -18.47 11.06
CA ARG A 245 -9.77 -18.92 12.30
C ARG A 245 -10.75 -19.00 13.47
N SER A 246 -10.98 -20.23 13.93
CA SER A 246 -11.41 -20.57 15.29
C SER A 246 -10.85 -21.96 15.65
N PRO A 247 -10.60 -22.26 16.93
CA PRO A 247 -9.91 -21.46 17.94
C PRO A 247 -8.65 -22.20 18.44
N MET A 248 -7.57 -21.51 18.83
CA MET A 248 -6.69 -22.01 19.90
C MET A 248 -5.74 -20.92 20.45
N ILE A 249 -6.03 -20.54 21.70
CA ILE A 249 -5.13 -20.30 22.84
C ILE A 249 -4.05 -19.18 22.75
N ARG A 250 -4.48 -18.03 23.28
CA ARG A 250 -3.84 -17.09 24.25
C ARG A 250 -2.31 -16.98 24.33
N LEU A 251 -1.85 -15.72 24.26
CA LEU A 251 -1.41 -14.96 25.45
C LEU A 251 -1.86 -13.49 25.31
N ARG A 252 -2.60 -13.03 26.32
CA ARG A 252 -3.29 -11.72 26.40
C ARG A 252 -2.31 -10.60 26.75
N ALA A 253 -2.50 -9.45 26.12
CA ALA A 253 -2.52 -8.16 26.82
C ALA A 253 -3.77 -7.39 26.34
N VAL A 254 -4.94 -7.75 26.88
CA VAL A 254 -6.18 -7.01 26.68
C VAL A 254 -6.21 -5.90 27.73
N LYS A 255 -6.09 -4.65 27.29
CA LYS A 255 -6.38 -3.50 28.16
C LYS A 255 -7.88 -3.20 28.04
N THR A 256 -8.69 -3.85 28.87
CA THR A 256 -10.07 -3.41 29.13
C THR A 256 -10.00 -2.19 30.04
N SER A 257 -10.26 -1.00 29.52
CA SER A 257 -10.57 0.15 30.36
C SER A 257 -12.03 0.07 30.78
N ARG A 258 -12.29 -0.43 31.99
CA ARG A 258 -13.52 -0.12 32.73
C ARG A 258 -13.24 1.13 33.55
N GLY A 259 -14.02 2.18 33.34
CA GLY A 259 -13.99 3.37 34.18
C GLY A 259 -14.46 3.02 35.59
N THR A 260 -13.77 3.56 36.59
CA THR A 260 -14.25 3.57 37.97
C THR A 260 -14.50 5.03 38.31
N SER A 261 -15.76 5.40 38.50
CA SER A 261 -16.13 6.68 39.11
C SER A 261 -15.74 6.62 40.58
N ALA A 262 -14.82 7.48 41.00
CA ALA A 262 -14.41 7.64 42.39
C ALA A 262 -15.08 8.88 42.96
N LYS A 263 -16.31 8.71 43.46
CA LYS A 263 -16.90 9.46 44.59
C LYS A 263 -18.15 8.71 45.02
N GLY A 264 -17.96 7.73 45.88
CA GLY A 264 -19.04 7.10 46.62
C GLY A 264 -19.35 7.91 47.88
N THR A 265 -20.61 8.28 48.05
CA THR A 265 -21.28 8.26 49.35
C THR A 265 -22.74 7.88 49.13
N PRO A 266 -23.29 6.94 49.91
CA PRO A 266 -24.70 6.57 49.85
C PRO A 266 -25.53 7.53 50.72
N LYS A 267 -26.79 7.77 50.32
CA LYS A 267 -27.84 8.22 51.23
C LYS A 267 -29.11 7.44 50.96
N ASP A 268 -29.57 6.74 51.99
CA ASP A 268 -30.86 6.08 52.06
C ASP A 268 -31.98 7.08 52.38
N SER A 269 -33.08 6.91 51.64
CA SER A 269 -34.49 7.04 52.06
C SER A 269 -35.11 8.42 52.35
N THR A 270 -36.20 8.73 51.61
CA THR A 270 -37.61 8.72 52.05
C THR A 270 -38.41 9.92 51.53
N THR A 271 -39.52 9.59 50.86
CA THR A 271 -40.62 10.39 50.25
C THR A 271 -40.35 10.99 48.88
#